data_AF-A0A9E1L2Y2-F1
#
_entry.id   AF-A0A9E1L2Y2-F1
#
_cell.length_a   1.000
_cell.length_b   1.000
_cell.length_c   1.000
_cell.angle_alpha   90.00
_cell.angle_beta   90.00
_cell.angle_gamma   90.00
#
_symmetry.space_group_name_H-M   'P 1'
#
loop_
_entity.id
_entity.type
_entity.pdbx_description
1 polymer ?
#
loop_
_entity_poly.entity_id
_entity_poly.type
_entity_poly.pdbx_seq_one_letter_code
_entity_poly.pdbx_strand_id
1 'polypeptide(L)'
;MHKAAGPELEVLAKSLGPIAPGQSVITPAFNLPAKHIIHTVCPRYIYGTSEEEQLLALAYRSALSFKHDVPDASSIAFLSLGTGIYRWPLEVAAKIAVTELSKSEFESTMMCVADEIARAKYNIAYKTRLL
;
A
#
# COMPACT_ATOMS: atom_id res chain seq x y z
N MET A 1 2.69 -4.79 12.54
CA MET A 1 2.31 -3.37 12.69
C MET A 1 1.73 -3.10 14.07
N HIS A 2 0.48 -3.46 14.38
CA HIS A 2 -0.19 -3.10 15.65
C HIS A 2 0.59 -3.44 16.92
N LYS A 3 1.11 -4.67 17.03
CA LYS A 3 1.93 -5.09 18.18
C LYS A 3 3.14 -4.18 18.44
N ALA A 4 3.78 -3.69 17.38
CA ALA A 4 4.99 -2.87 17.48
C ALA A 4 4.69 -1.36 17.66
N ALA A 5 3.56 -0.88 17.12
CA ALA A 5 3.14 0.51 17.29
C ALA A 5 2.61 0.80 18.71
N GLY A 6 2.03 -0.20 19.39
CA GLY A 6 1.41 -0.04 20.71
C GLY A 6 -0.12 -0.08 20.64
N PRO A 7 -0.80 -0.27 21.79
CA PRO A 7 -2.25 -0.40 21.88
C PRO A 7 -3.03 0.84 21.40
N GLU A 8 -2.43 2.03 21.45
CA GLU A 8 -3.03 3.30 21.04
C GLU A 8 -3.39 3.30 19.55
N LEU A 9 -2.60 2.61 18.72
CA LEU A 9 -2.90 2.47 17.30
C LEU A 9 -4.23 1.77 17.07
N GLU A 10 -4.49 0.70 17.81
CA GLU A 10 -5.72 -0.09 17.68
C GLU A 10 -6.96 0.75 18.06
N VAL A 11 -6.86 1.53 19.14
CA VAL A 11 -7.95 2.39 19.62
C VAL A 11 -8.31 3.44 18.56
N LEU A 12 -7.31 4.14 18.03
CA LEU A 12 -7.55 5.18 17.02
C LEU A 12 -8.02 4.58 15.69
N ALA A 13 -7.36 3.54 15.19
CA ALA A 13 -7.71 2.91 13.91
C ALA A 13 -9.16 2.42 13.89
N LYS A 14 -9.68 1.90 15.02
CA LYS A 14 -11.08 1.49 15.15
C LYS A 14 -12.07 2.64 14.96
N SER A 15 -11.76 3.84 15.46
CA SER A 15 -12.64 5.01 15.30
C SER A 15 -12.67 5.57 13.87
N LEU A 16 -11.68 5.20 13.03
CA LEU A 16 -11.58 5.65 11.64
C LEU A 16 -12.24 4.67 10.64
N GLY A 17 -12.68 3.51 11.12
CA GLY A 17 -13.36 2.49 10.32
C GLY A 17 -14.88 2.49 10.51
N PRO A 18 -15.61 1.74 9.66
CA PRO A 18 -15.11 0.99 8.51
C PRO A 18 -14.76 1.89 7.31
N ILE A 19 -13.83 1.44 6.47
CA ILE A 19 -13.54 2.04 5.17
C ILE A 19 -13.71 1.00 4.05
N ALA A 20 -14.09 1.45 2.86
CA ALA A 20 -14.35 0.58 1.72
C ALA A 20 -13.04 0.10 1.05
N PRO A 21 -13.06 -1.01 0.29
CA PRO A 21 -11.94 -1.39 -0.57
C PRO A 21 -11.49 -0.24 -1.47
N GLY A 22 -10.18 -0.05 -1.59
CA GLY A 22 -9.58 1.07 -2.30
C GLY A 22 -9.43 2.35 -1.47
N GLN A 23 -10.04 2.44 -0.28
CA GLN A 23 -9.90 3.59 0.59
C GLN A 23 -8.79 3.40 1.63
N SER A 24 -8.25 4.53 2.09
CA SER A 24 -7.20 4.57 3.10
C SER A 24 -7.49 5.65 4.16
N VAL A 25 -6.97 5.43 5.37
CA VAL A 25 -6.95 6.41 6.48
C VAL A 25 -5.55 6.51 7.05
N ILE A 26 -5.23 7.63 7.70
CA ILE A 26 -3.92 7.89 8.28
C ILE A 26 -3.98 8.00 9.81
N THR A 27 -2.95 7.49 10.49
CA THR A 27 -2.75 7.67 11.92
C THR A 27 -1.29 8.05 12.21
N PRO A 28 -0.97 8.58 13.39
CA PRO A 28 0.39 8.52 13.92
C PRO A 28 0.90 7.07 13.98
N ALA A 29 2.21 6.88 13.91
CA ALA A 29 2.82 5.55 14.01
C ALA A 29 3.17 5.11 15.44
N PHE A 30 2.97 6.01 16.42
CA PHE A 30 3.23 5.77 17.84
C PHE A 30 4.66 5.29 18.11
N ASN A 31 4.86 4.06 18.58
CA ASN A 31 6.17 3.54 18.95
C ASN A 31 7.06 3.14 17.76
N LEU A 32 6.57 3.26 16.53
CA LEU A 32 7.38 2.97 15.34
C LEU A 32 8.31 4.15 14.98
N PRO A 33 9.45 3.89 14.32
CA PRO A 33 10.34 4.95 13.82
C PRO A 33 9.70 5.84 12.73
N ALA A 34 8.66 5.35 12.06
CA ALA A 34 7.90 6.14 11.09
C ALA A 34 7.09 7.23 11.80
N LYS A 35 6.74 8.31 11.10
CA LYS A 35 5.87 9.36 11.67
C LYS A 35 4.39 8.96 11.62
N HIS A 36 4.00 8.34 10.50
CA HIS A 36 2.60 8.01 10.21
C HIS A 36 2.46 6.57 9.72
N ILE A 37 1.26 6.01 9.88
CA ILE A 37 0.82 4.77 9.25
C ILE A 37 -0.40 5.10 8.40
N ILE A 38 -0.36 4.69 7.14
CA ILE A 38 -1.52 4.73 6.24
C ILE A 38 -2.11 3.32 6.21
N HIS A 39 -3.36 3.20 6.65
CA HIS A 39 -4.13 1.96 6.66
C HIS A 39 -4.98 1.93 5.42
N THR A 40 -4.86 0.89 4.59
CA THR A 40 -5.60 0.76 3.33
C THR A 40 -6.33 -0.57 3.27
N VAL A 41 -7.56 -0.57 2.73
CA VAL A 41 -8.31 -1.82 2.50
C VAL A 41 -8.10 -2.27 1.07
N CYS A 42 -7.44 -3.41 0.90
CA CYS A 42 -7.27 -4.05 -0.41
C CYS A 42 -8.54 -4.83 -0.79
N PRO A 43 -8.99 -4.80 -2.06
CA PRO A 43 -10.01 -5.74 -2.53
C PRO A 43 -9.50 -7.18 -2.44
N ARG A 44 -10.41 -8.15 -2.28
CA ARG A 44 -10.09 -9.57 -2.48
C ARG A 44 -9.98 -9.87 -3.97
N TYR A 45 -9.06 -10.74 -4.35
CA TYR A 45 -9.01 -11.31 -5.68
C TYR A 45 -9.90 -12.56 -5.71
N ILE A 46 -11.07 -12.46 -6.35
CA ILE A 46 -12.04 -13.56 -6.45
C ILE A 46 -12.12 -14.04 -7.89
N TYR A 47 -12.31 -13.11 -8.82
CA TYR A 47 -12.56 -13.43 -10.23
C TYR A 47 -11.52 -12.84 -11.19
N GLY A 48 -10.63 -11.97 -10.71
CA GLY A 48 -9.67 -11.25 -11.56
C GLY A 48 -10.35 -10.27 -12.50
N THR A 49 -11.42 -9.61 -12.02
CA THR A 49 -12.14 -8.63 -12.84
C THR A 49 -11.37 -7.33 -12.95
N SER A 50 -11.69 -6.54 -13.98
CA SER A 50 -11.17 -5.18 -14.12
C SER A 50 -11.54 -4.29 -12.93
N GLU A 51 -12.69 -4.52 -12.30
CA GLU A 51 -13.12 -3.82 -11.09
C GLU A 51 -12.20 -4.12 -9.90
N GLU A 52 -11.85 -5.38 -9.68
CA GLU A 52 -10.89 -5.77 -8.64
C GLU A 52 -9.54 -5.07 -8.87
N GLU A 53 -9.05 -5.05 -10.11
CA GLU A 53 -7.77 -4.39 -10.46
C GLU A 53 -7.84 -2.87 -10.23
N GLN A 54 -8.95 -2.24 -10.61
CA GLN A 54 -9.19 -0.82 -10.38
C GLN A 54 -9.26 -0.47 -8.90
N LEU A 55 -9.85 -1.32 -8.07
CA LEU A 55 -9.90 -1.15 -6.62
C LEU A 55 -8.53 -1.30 -5.98
N LEU A 56 -7.68 -2.23 -6.45
CA LEU A 56 -6.31 -2.34 -5.96
C LEU A 56 -5.48 -1.11 -6.36
N ALA A 57 -5.64 -0.63 -7.60
CA ALA A 57 -5.02 0.62 -8.03
C ALA A 57 -5.52 1.82 -7.21
N LEU A 58 -6.82 1.85 -6.87
CA LEU A 58 -7.40 2.88 -6.01
C LEU A 58 -6.80 2.88 -4.61
N ALA A 59 -6.53 1.71 -4.01
CA ALA A 59 -5.87 1.60 -2.72
C ALA A 59 -4.49 2.29 -2.70
N TYR A 60 -3.67 2.07 -3.73
CA TYR A 60 -2.39 2.76 -3.88
C TYR A 60 -2.56 4.27 -4.05
N ARG A 61 -3.47 4.73 -4.92
CA ARG A 61 -3.72 6.16 -5.13
C ARG A 61 -4.22 6.86 -3.87
N SER A 62 -5.16 6.23 -3.16
CA SER A 62 -5.70 6.75 -1.91
C SER A 62 -4.63 6.84 -0.81
N ALA A 63 -3.67 5.92 -0.78
CA ALA A 63 -2.56 6.02 0.15
C ALA A 63 -1.58 7.14 -0.24
N LEU A 64 -1.25 7.27 -1.53
CA LEU A 64 -0.33 8.31 -2.02
C LEU A 64 -0.90 9.72 -1.84
N SER A 65 -2.23 9.91 -1.91
CA SER A 65 -2.85 11.24 -1.76
C SER A 65 -2.61 11.88 -0.40
N PHE A 66 -2.33 11.08 0.64
CA PHE A 66 -2.00 11.61 1.97
C PHE A 66 -0.72 12.44 1.99
N LYS A 67 0.09 12.46 0.92
CA LYS A 67 1.19 13.42 0.79
C LYS A 67 0.73 14.87 1.01
N HIS A 68 -0.50 15.21 0.60
CA HIS A 68 -1.07 16.55 0.77
C HIS A 68 -1.44 16.85 2.22
N ASP A 69 -1.78 15.83 3.00
CA ASP A 69 -2.06 15.95 4.44
C ASP A 69 -0.78 15.94 5.30
N VAL A 70 0.31 15.34 4.79
CA VAL A 70 1.62 15.26 5.47
C VAL A 70 2.75 15.83 4.61
N PRO A 71 2.76 17.14 4.31
CA PRO A 71 3.73 17.75 3.41
C PRO A 71 5.19 17.57 3.85
N ASP A 72 5.46 17.43 5.15
CA ASP A 72 6.81 17.22 5.70
C ASP A 72 7.31 15.77 5.60
N ALA A 73 6.49 14.83 5.11
CA ALA A 73 6.93 13.46 4.89
C ALA A 73 7.69 13.35 3.55
N SER A 74 8.99 13.10 3.61
CA SER A 74 9.83 12.93 2.41
C SER A 74 9.74 11.54 1.79
N SER A 75 9.34 10.53 2.56
CA SER A 75 9.36 9.14 2.11
C SER A 75 8.13 8.34 2.51
N ILE A 76 7.82 7.31 1.72
CA ILE A 76 6.77 6.34 1.96
C ILE A 76 7.25 4.93 1.58
N ALA A 77 6.82 3.93 2.34
CA ALA A 77 7.08 2.52 2.06
C ALA A 77 5.77 1.75 1.99
N PHE A 78 5.65 0.90 0.97
CA PHE A 78 4.51 0.02 0.75
C PHE A 78 4.92 -1.44 0.95
N LEU A 79 3.98 -2.24 1.44
CA LEU A 79 4.05 -3.68 1.32
C LEU A 79 3.45 -4.11 -0.03
N SER A 80 3.67 -5.37 -0.39
CA SER A 80 2.94 -5.99 -1.50
C SER A 80 1.47 -6.17 -1.11
N LEU A 81 0.64 -5.22 -1.52
CA LEU A 81 -0.77 -5.17 -1.17
C LEU A 81 -1.53 -6.33 -1.83
N GLY A 82 -2.37 -7.01 -1.07
CA GLY A 82 -3.27 -8.05 -1.60
C GLY A 82 -2.66 -9.45 -1.81
N THR A 83 -1.34 -9.60 -1.82
CA THR A 83 -0.67 -10.87 -2.21
C THR A 83 -0.62 -11.94 -1.11
N GLY A 84 -1.08 -11.62 0.09
CA GLY A 84 -1.29 -12.58 1.18
C GLY A 84 -2.70 -13.19 1.16
N ILE A 85 -3.44 -13.03 2.27
CA ILE A 85 -4.79 -13.62 2.45
C ILE A 85 -5.84 -13.17 1.43
N TYR A 86 -5.57 -12.08 0.70
CA TYR A 86 -6.44 -11.51 -0.34
C TYR A 86 -6.20 -12.12 -1.73
N ARG A 87 -5.21 -13.04 -1.86
CA ARG A 87 -4.99 -13.96 -2.99
C ARG A 87 -4.69 -13.33 -4.35
N TRP A 88 -4.24 -12.08 -4.37
CA TRP A 88 -3.81 -11.45 -5.62
C TRP A 88 -2.63 -12.21 -6.24
N PRO A 89 -2.70 -12.57 -7.54
CA PRO A 89 -1.54 -13.06 -8.27
C PRO A 89 -0.42 -12.03 -8.21
N LEU A 90 0.77 -12.48 -7.86
CA LEU A 90 1.91 -11.63 -7.56
C LEU A 90 2.31 -10.75 -8.76
N GLU A 91 2.26 -11.30 -9.96
CA GLU A 91 2.53 -10.58 -11.22
C GLU A 91 1.54 -9.44 -11.45
N VAL A 92 0.25 -9.69 -11.21
CA VAL A 92 -0.83 -8.71 -11.41
C VAL A 92 -0.69 -7.60 -10.38
N ALA A 93 -0.54 -7.95 -9.10
CA ALA A 93 -0.34 -6.98 -8.02
C ALA A 93 0.93 -6.15 -8.22
N ALA A 94 2.04 -6.78 -8.62
CA ALA A 94 3.30 -6.07 -8.88
C ALA A 94 3.18 -5.06 -10.01
N LYS A 95 2.49 -5.42 -11.11
CA LYS A 95 2.24 -4.49 -12.22
C LYS A 95 1.43 -3.28 -11.76
N ILE A 96 0.32 -3.50 -11.07
CA ILE A 96 -0.54 -2.42 -10.55
C ILE A 96 0.23 -1.52 -9.59
N ALA A 97 0.94 -2.12 -8.63
CA ALA A 97 1.74 -1.39 -7.65
C ALA A 97 2.81 -0.53 -8.31
N VAL A 98 3.63 -1.08 -9.21
CA VAL A 98 4.65 -0.31 -9.95
C VAL A 98 4.01 0.81 -10.77
N THR A 99 2.87 0.55 -11.40
CA THR A 99 2.13 1.56 -12.19
C THR A 99 1.73 2.75 -11.33
N GLU A 100 1.17 2.52 -10.15
CA GLU A 100 0.70 3.61 -9.28
C GLU A 100 1.83 4.27 -8.50
N LEU A 101 2.79 3.51 -7.97
CA LEU A 101 3.89 4.05 -7.15
C LEU A 101 4.84 4.98 -7.90
N SER A 102 4.96 4.85 -9.23
CA SER A 102 5.72 5.82 -10.04
C SER A 102 5.13 7.23 -10.05
N LYS A 103 3.84 7.35 -9.70
CA LYS A 103 3.12 8.63 -9.71
C LYS A 103 3.23 9.32 -8.34
N SER A 104 3.99 8.72 -7.43
CA SER A 104 4.21 9.23 -6.09
C SER A 104 4.91 10.58 -6.12
N GLU A 105 4.42 11.50 -5.30
CA GLU A 105 5.00 12.83 -5.07
C GLU A 105 5.96 12.84 -3.87
N PHE A 106 6.18 11.69 -3.23
CA PHE A 106 7.21 11.54 -2.19
C PHE A 106 8.60 11.46 -2.84
N GLU A 107 9.60 12.08 -2.20
CA GLU A 107 11.00 12.05 -2.68
C GLU A 107 11.55 10.62 -2.77
N SER A 108 11.12 9.75 -1.85
CA SER A 108 11.46 8.33 -1.87
C SER A 108 10.23 7.46 -1.69
N THR A 109 10.01 6.54 -2.63
CA THR A 109 8.93 5.56 -2.59
C THR A 109 9.52 4.16 -2.65
N MET A 110 9.28 3.37 -1.61
CA MET A 110 9.86 2.04 -1.44
C MET A 110 8.79 0.95 -1.53
N MET A 111 9.16 -0.17 -2.16
CA MET A 111 8.38 -1.41 -2.12
C MET A 111 9.13 -2.43 -1.26
N CYS A 112 8.53 -2.80 -0.13
CA CYS A 112 9.05 -3.80 0.79
C CYS A 112 8.36 -5.14 0.50
N VAL A 113 9.16 -6.12 0.09
CA VAL A 113 8.71 -7.48 -0.23
C VAL A 113 9.29 -8.49 0.76
N ALA A 114 8.57 -9.59 0.98
CA ALA A 114 8.95 -10.58 1.99
C ALA A 114 10.08 -11.52 1.55
N ASP A 115 10.24 -11.73 0.25
CA ASP A 115 11.18 -12.71 -0.30
C ASP A 115 11.71 -12.32 -1.69
N GLU A 116 12.66 -13.13 -2.16
CA GLU A 116 13.34 -12.97 -3.45
C GLU A 116 12.43 -13.19 -4.66
N ILE A 117 11.39 -14.02 -4.52
CA ILE A 117 10.45 -14.31 -5.61
C ILE A 117 9.62 -13.06 -5.88
N ALA A 118 9.05 -12.47 -4.83
CA ALA A 118 8.36 -11.19 -4.91
C ALA A 118 9.30 -10.10 -5.44
N ARG A 119 10.53 -10.00 -4.92
CA ARG A 119 11.51 -9.03 -5.43
C ARG A 119 11.74 -9.16 -6.93
N ALA A 120 11.90 -10.37 -7.44
CA ALA A 120 12.09 -10.62 -8.86
C ALA A 120 10.87 -10.17 -9.70
N LYS A 121 9.64 -10.46 -9.26
CA LYS A 121 8.41 -10.04 -9.97
C LYS A 121 8.23 -8.53 -10.00
N TYR A 122 8.49 -7.84 -8.89
CA TYR A 122 8.47 -6.38 -8.83
C TYR A 122 9.56 -5.76 -9.71
N ASN A 123 10.77 -6.33 -9.74
CA ASN A 123 11.84 -5.86 -10.63
C ASN A 123 11.49 -6.04 -12.12
N ILE A 124 10.84 -7.13 -12.49
CA ILE A 124 10.35 -7.34 -13.86
C ILE A 124 9.30 -6.28 -14.19
N ALA A 125 8.28 -6.10 -13.35
CA ALA A 125 7.24 -5.10 -13.55
C ALA A 125 7.81 -3.68 -13.69
N TYR A 126 8.80 -3.33 -12.86
CA TYR A 126 9.50 -2.05 -12.92
C TYR A 126 10.25 -1.85 -14.25
N LYS A 127 11.03 -2.85 -14.67
CA LYS A 127 11.78 -2.77 -15.94
C LYS A 127 10.88 -2.69 -17.16
N THR A 128 9.83 -3.51 -17.23
CA THR A 128 8.88 -3.52 -18.36
C THR A 128 8.16 -2.19 -18.51
N ARG A 129 7.94 -1.46 -17.41
CA ARG A 129 7.26 -0.17 -17.43
C ARG A 129 8.14 1.00 -17.90
N LEU A 130 9.47 0.81 -17.96
CA LEU A 130 10.43 1.79 -18.47
C LEU A 130 10.73 1.61 -19.97
N LEU A 131 10.22 0.53 -20.59
CA LEU A 131 10.27 0.26 -22.02
C LEU A 131 9.04 0.84 -22.71
#